data_AF-A0A6J4XQB4-F1
#
_entry.id   AF-A0A6J4XQB4-F1
#
_cell.length_a   1.000
_cell.length_b   1.000
_cell.length_c   1.000
_cell.angle_alpha   90.00
_cell.angle_beta   90.00
_cell.angle_gamma   90.00
#
_symmetry.space_group_name_H-M   'P 1'
#
loop_
_entity.id
_entity.type
_entity.pdbx_description
1 polymer ?
#
loop_
_entity_poly.entity_id
_entity_poly.type
_entity_poly.pdbx_seq_one_letter_code
_entity_poly.pdbx_strand_id
1 'polypeptide(L)'
;MKLTQHAEKRSQQRGFSKQIIDIILNKGKEEHAPGGAIKIFIGKREYQAVVTELKRAIQVMDRAKNATVIINDDRVLTVYK
;
A
#
# COMPACT_ATOMS: atom_id res chain seq x y z
N MET A 1 4.78 -8.56 11.14
CA MET A 1 3.88 -9.48 11.88
C MET A 1 4.28 -10.92 11.58
N LYS A 2 4.20 -11.84 12.53
CA LYS A 2 4.51 -13.27 12.31
C LYS A 2 3.22 -14.03 12.03
N LEU A 3 3.19 -14.83 10.96
CA LEU A 3 2.04 -15.69 10.64
C LEU A 3 2.15 -16.99 11.44
N THR A 4 1.01 -17.56 11.83
CA THR A 4 0.96 -18.93 12.34
C THR A 4 1.04 -19.91 11.16
N GLN A 5 1.41 -21.17 11.41
CA GLN A 5 1.41 -22.21 10.37
C GLN A 5 0.04 -22.35 9.68
N HIS A 6 -1.05 -22.20 10.43
CA HIS A 6 -2.40 -22.20 9.87
C HIS A 6 -2.61 -21.02 8.89
N ALA A 7 -2.17 -19.82 9.28
CA ALA A 7 -2.30 -18.63 8.46
C ALA A 7 -1.44 -18.71 7.18
N GLU A 8 -0.20 -19.18 7.27
CA GLU A 8 0.71 -19.37 6.11
C GLU A 8 0.12 -20.35 5.09
N LYS A 9 -0.36 -21.51 5.56
CA LYS A 9 -1.00 -22.50 4.69
C LYS A 9 -2.25 -21.93 4.01
N ARG A 10 -3.07 -21.18 4.75
CA ARG A 10 -4.32 -20.60 4.22
C ARG A 10 -4.05 -19.45 3.26
N SER A 11 -3.04 -18.62 3.50
CA SER A 11 -2.68 -17.55 2.59
C SER A 11 -2.17 -18.12 1.27
N GLN A 12 -1.33 -19.16 1.32
CA GLN A 12 -0.86 -19.87 0.12
C GLN A 12 -2.04 -20.48 -0.67
N GLN A 13 -2.91 -21.25 0.00
CA GLN A 13 -4.06 -21.91 -0.64
C GLN A 13 -5.04 -20.93 -1.30
N ARG A 14 -5.12 -19.70 -0.81
CA ARG A 14 -6.06 -18.67 -1.26
C ARG A 14 -5.41 -17.56 -2.10
N GLY A 15 -4.12 -17.70 -2.43
CA GLY A 15 -3.40 -16.73 -3.24
C GLY A 15 -3.15 -15.37 -2.55
N PHE A 16 -3.14 -15.33 -1.22
CA PHE A 16 -2.79 -14.12 -0.47
C PHE A 16 -1.27 -14.03 -0.33
N SER A 17 -0.65 -13.23 -1.21
CA SER A 17 0.76 -12.87 -1.08
C SER A 17 1.00 -12.00 0.15
N LYS A 18 2.27 -11.92 0.58
CA LYS A 18 2.68 -11.03 1.68
C LYS A 18 2.26 -9.58 1.42
N GLN A 19 2.41 -9.11 0.18
CA GLN A 19 2.00 -7.76 -0.21
C GLN A 19 0.50 -7.53 -0.04
N ILE A 20 -0.35 -8.50 -0.38
CA ILE A 20 -1.80 -8.39 -0.18
C ILE A 20 -2.12 -8.29 1.32
N ILE A 21 -1.48 -9.13 2.15
CA ILE A 21 -1.66 -9.08 3.61
C ILE A 21 -1.23 -7.72 4.15
N ASP A 22 -0.07 -7.21 3.74
CA ASP A 22 0.44 -5.91 4.15
C ASP A 22 -0.51 -4.77 3.75
N ILE A 23 -1.12 -4.82 2.56
CA ILE A 23 -2.13 -3.84 2.14
C ILE A 23 -3.37 -3.91 3.05
N ILE A 24 -3.87 -5.11 3.35
CA ILE A 24 -5.04 -5.29 4.23
C ILE A 24 -4.74 -4.72 5.62
N LEU A 25 -3.57 -5.03 6.19
CA LEU A 25 -3.17 -4.54 7.52
C LEU A 25 -3.04 -3.02 7.57
N ASN A 26 -2.49 -2.39 6.53
CA ASN A 26 -2.19 -0.95 6.55
C ASN A 26 -3.34 -0.05 6.07
N LYS A 27 -4.23 -0.58 5.23
CA LYS A 27 -5.28 0.22 4.57
C LYS A 27 -6.69 -0.31 4.83
N GLY A 28 -6.82 -1.46 5.46
CA GLY A 28 -8.11 -2.04 5.81
C GLY A 28 -8.76 -1.35 7.00
N LYS A 29 -10.06 -1.61 7.14
CA LYS A 29 -10.84 -1.18 8.30
C LYS A 29 -10.74 -2.24 9.39
N GLU A 30 -10.50 -1.80 10.61
CA GLU A 30 -10.54 -2.65 11.80
C GLU A 30 -11.97 -2.79 12.33
N GLU A 31 -12.34 -4.00 12.71
CA GLU A 31 -13.59 -4.35 13.38
C GLU A 31 -13.32 -5.38 14.48
N HIS A 32 -14.12 -5.37 15.53
CA HIS A 32 -14.05 -6.40 16.56
C HIS A 32 -14.49 -7.76 16.00
N ALA A 33 -13.77 -8.80 16.40
CA ALA A 33 -14.11 -10.19 16.16
C ALA A 33 -14.25 -10.95 17.50
N PRO A 34 -15.00 -12.06 17.53
CA PRO A 34 -15.15 -12.88 18.74
C PRO A 34 -13.80 -13.31 19.33
N GLY A 35 -13.76 -13.50 20.65
CA GLY A 35 -12.56 -13.93 21.35
C GLY A 35 -11.50 -12.84 21.54
N GLY A 36 -11.88 -11.55 21.49
CA GLY A 36 -10.96 -10.41 21.66
C GLY A 36 -10.05 -10.16 20.46
N ALA A 37 -10.35 -10.79 19.33
CA ALA A 37 -9.58 -10.62 18.10
C ALA A 37 -10.01 -9.36 17.33
N ILE A 38 -9.12 -8.90 16.44
CA ILE A 38 -9.40 -7.81 15.50
C ILE A 38 -9.47 -8.41 14.10
N LYS A 39 -10.55 -8.10 13.39
CA LYS A 39 -10.72 -8.36 11.97
C LYS A 39 -10.31 -7.12 11.20
N ILE A 40 -9.41 -7.28 10.24
CA ILE A 40 -9.03 -6.20 9.31
C ILE A 40 -9.46 -6.61 7.91
N PHE A 41 -10.21 -5.76 7.21
CA PHE A 41 -10.69 -6.06 5.86
C PHE A 41 -10.74 -4.80 4.99
N ILE A 42 -10.58 -4.99 3.67
CA ILE A 42 -10.75 -3.92 2.69
C ILE A 42 -12.19 -3.98 2.18
N GLY A 43 -13.01 -3.03 2.63
CA GLY A 43 -14.33 -2.79 2.08
C GLY A 43 -14.29 -1.90 0.83
N LYS A 44 -15.46 -1.61 0.27
CA LYS A 44 -15.61 -0.75 -0.92
C LYS A 44 -14.99 0.63 -0.72
N ARG A 45 -15.13 1.19 0.49
CA ARG A 45 -14.63 2.52 0.83
C ARG A 45 -13.10 2.55 0.87
N GLU A 46 -12.51 1.61 1.59
CA GLU A 46 -11.07 1.46 1.75
C GLU A 46 -10.41 1.19 0.39
N TYR A 47 -11.02 0.31 -0.40
CA TYR A 47 -10.60 0.05 -1.78
C TYR A 47 -10.58 1.33 -2.62
N GLN A 48 -11.68 2.08 -2.63
CA GLN A 48 -11.78 3.30 -3.42
C GLN A 48 -10.77 4.36 -2.99
N ALA A 49 -10.52 4.49 -1.69
CA ALA A 49 -9.52 5.40 -1.14
C ALA A 49 -8.10 5.03 -1.64
N VAL A 50 -7.71 3.77 -1.51
CA VAL A 50 -6.41 3.27 -1.96
C VAL A 50 -6.24 3.43 -3.47
N VAL A 51 -7.26 3.06 -4.26
CA VAL A 51 -7.20 3.23 -5.72
C VAL A 51 -7.03 4.70 -6.11
N THR A 52 -7.71 5.61 -5.41
CA THR A 52 -7.61 7.05 -5.67
C THR A 52 -6.21 7.57 -5.34
N GLU A 53 -5.65 7.16 -4.21
CA GLU A 53 -4.27 7.47 -3.80
C GLU A 53 -3.26 6.98 -4.85
N LEU A 54 -3.37 5.71 -5.28
CA LEU A 54 -2.46 5.13 -6.26
C LEU A 54 -2.57 5.78 -7.63
N LYS A 55 -3.79 6.11 -8.08
CA LYS A 55 -3.98 6.85 -9.35
C LYS A 55 -3.30 8.22 -9.32
N ARG A 56 -3.38 8.94 -8.20
CA ARG A 56 -2.68 10.22 -8.03
C ARG A 56 -1.17 10.03 -8.05
N ALA A 57 -0.65 9.00 -7.40
CA ALA A 57 0.78 8.69 -7.43
C ALA A 57 1.27 8.41 -8.85
N ILE A 58 0.52 7.62 -9.64
CA ILE A 58 0.82 7.37 -11.06
C ILE A 58 0.85 8.69 -11.84
N GLN A 59 -0.15 9.56 -11.68
CA GLN A 59 -0.19 10.85 -12.36
C GLN A 59 1.00 11.77 -12.01
N VAL A 60 1.45 11.76 -10.76
CA VAL A 60 2.65 12.50 -10.34
C VAL A 60 3.89 11.91 -11.01
N MET A 61 4.02 10.59 -11.05
CA MET A 61 5.13 9.92 -11.72
C MET A 61 5.16 10.17 -13.22
N ASP A 62 4.00 10.19 -13.89
CA ASP A 62 3.90 10.50 -15.32
C ASP A 62 4.42 11.92 -15.62
N ARG A 63 4.18 12.88 -14.72
CA ARG A 63 4.73 14.24 -14.84
C ARG A 63 6.23 14.26 -14.59
N ALA A 64 6.69 13.53 -13.58
CA ALA A 64 8.11 13.41 -13.24
C ALA A 64 8.92 12.61 -14.26
N LYS A 65 8.28 11.83 -15.15
CA LYS A 65 8.94 11.06 -16.19
C LYS A 65 9.83 11.97 -17.05
N ASN A 66 11.09 11.56 -17.21
CA ASN A 66 12.17 12.28 -17.91
C ASN A 66 12.53 13.65 -17.30
N ALA A 67 11.97 14.01 -16.15
CA ALA A 67 12.41 15.21 -15.44
C ALA A 67 13.76 14.93 -14.77
N THR A 68 14.64 15.94 -14.80
CA THR A 68 15.94 15.92 -14.15
C THR A 68 16.02 17.07 -13.17
N VAL A 69 16.64 16.83 -12.01
CA VAL A 69 16.92 17.84 -10.99
C VAL A 69 18.44 17.86 -10.79
N ILE A 70 19.06 19.03 -10.95
CA ILE A 70 20.48 19.24 -10.63
C ILE A 70 20.56 19.88 -9.24
N ILE A 71 21.35 19.29 -8.35
CA ILE A 71 21.50 19.70 -6.95
C ILE A 71 22.98 19.93 -6.67
N ASN A 72 23.30 20.95 -5.87
CA ASN A 72 24.62 21.15 -5.27
C ASN A 72 24.45 21.50 -3.78
N ASP A 73 25.17 20.79 -2.92
CA ASP A 73 24.92 20.74 -1.48
C ASP A 73 23.41 20.48 -1.20
N ASP A 74 22.75 21.37 -0.46
CA ASP A 74 21.31 21.32 -0.13
C ASP A 74 20.45 22.25 -1.02
N ARG A 75 20.95 22.64 -2.20
CA ARG A 75 20.25 23.58 -3.10
C ARG A 75 19.96 22.96 -4.46
N VAL A 76 18.69 23.04 -4.87
CA VAL A 76 18.29 22.73 -6.25
C VAL A 76 18.79 23.86 -7.16
N LEU A 77 19.69 23.52 -8.08
CA LEU A 77 20.26 24.46 -9.05
C LEU A 77 19.36 24.65 -10.27
N THR A 78 18.80 23.56 -10.81
CA THR A 78 17.86 23.62 -11.93
C THR A 78 17.01 22.35 -12.05
N VAL A 79 15.90 22.46 -12.78
CA VAL A 79 15.00 21.35 -13.15
C VAL A 79 14.68 21.47 -14.63
N TYR A 80 14.75 20.37 -15.37
CA TYR A 80 14.42 20.35 -16.80
C TYR A 80 13.84 18.99 -17.22
N LYS A 81 13.31 18.91 -18.44
CA LYS A 81 12.76 17.71 -19.06
C LYS A 81 13.11 17.66 -20.54
#